data_AF-A0A7J5ZSA9-F1
#
_entry.id   AF-A0A7J5ZSA9-F1
#
_cell.length_a   1.000
_cell.length_b   1.000
_cell.length_c   1.000
_cell.angle_alpha   90.00
_cell.angle_beta   90.00
_cell.angle_gamma   90.00
#
_symmetry.space_group_name_H-M   'P 1'
#
loop_
_entity.id
_entity.type
_entity.pdbx_description
1 polymer ?
#
loop_
_entity_poly.entity_id
_entity_poly.type
_entity_poly.pdbx_seq_one_letter_code
_entity_poly.pdbx_strand_id
1 'polypeptide(L)'
;MQVAQPELSVDGVNNLVEADYSYWTLAYALSLNGANKLLSAQPFTRMLPVDEFLPVMFNKHPNTAYMSHFEPRDLRAFSVEPLLVYPTHYTGEPGYFSDTETSTIWDDEAVSTDWDRSHAQKTAQQGRIRPIAQNSVTGETPPPAARASRDEL
;
A
#
# COMPACT_ATOMS: atom_id res chain seq x y z
N MET A 1 1.09 -4.00 3.34
CA MET A 1 0.03 -4.83 3.93
C MET A 1 0.74 -6.03 4.54
N GLN A 2 0.51 -6.40 5.80
CA GLN A 2 0.80 -7.77 6.22
C GLN A 2 -0.48 -8.55 5.95
N VAL A 3 -0.46 -9.37 4.90
CA VAL A 3 -1.60 -10.17 4.48
C VAL A 3 -1.95 -11.18 5.58
N ALA A 4 -3.19 -11.69 5.57
CA ALA A 4 -3.61 -12.75 6.50
C ALA A 4 -2.78 -14.05 6.36
N GLN A 5 -2.06 -14.19 5.25
CA GLN A 5 -1.02 -15.19 5.04
C GLN A 5 0.32 -14.48 4.85
N PRO A 6 1.43 -15.04 5.36
CA PRO A 6 2.76 -14.47 5.14
C PRO A 6 3.05 -14.37 3.64
N GLU A 7 3.66 -13.24 3.24
CA GLU A 7 4.12 -13.04 1.86
C GLU A 7 5.20 -14.09 1.51
N LEU A 8 5.27 -14.47 0.24
CA LEU A 8 6.18 -15.53 -0.19
C LEU A 8 7.61 -14.97 -0.26
N SER A 9 8.53 -15.50 0.54
CA SER A 9 9.95 -15.12 0.49
C SER A 9 10.59 -15.45 -0.87
N VAL A 10 11.51 -14.58 -1.30
CA VAL A 10 12.29 -14.80 -2.51
C VAL A 10 13.55 -15.61 -2.17
N ASP A 11 13.69 -16.77 -2.80
CA ASP A 11 14.83 -17.67 -2.58
C ASP A 11 16.17 -16.97 -2.79
N GLY A 12 17.06 -17.10 -1.81
CA GLY A 12 18.43 -16.57 -1.87
C GLY A 12 18.55 -15.06 -1.64
N VAL A 13 17.47 -14.36 -1.32
CA VAL A 13 17.50 -12.91 -1.00
C VAL A 13 16.87 -12.65 0.35
N ASN A 14 17.67 -12.21 1.31
CA ASN A 14 17.18 -11.85 2.64
C ASN A 14 16.23 -10.64 2.55
N ASN A 15 15.19 -10.67 3.38
CA ASN A 15 14.25 -9.56 3.56
C ASN A 15 13.48 -9.15 2.30
N LEU A 16 13.39 -10.03 1.29
CA LEU A 16 12.63 -9.79 0.06
C LEU A 16 11.51 -10.82 -0.07
N VAL A 17 10.32 -10.35 -0.40
CA VAL A 17 9.12 -11.16 -0.59
C VAL A 17 8.41 -10.77 -1.88
N GLU A 18 7.61 -11.66 -2.45
CA GLU A 18 6.66 -11.30 -3.50
C GLU A 18 5.65 -10.30 -2.94
N ALA A 19 5.48 -9.16 -3.62
CA ALA A 19 4.56 -8.15 -3.15
C ALA A 19 3.11 -8.66 -3.23
N ASP A 20 2.37 -8.46 -2.14
CA ASP A 20 0.92 -8.42 -2.20
C ASP A 20 0.42 -6.98 -2.46
N TYR A 21 -0.88 -6.74 -2.31
CA TYR A 21 -1.50 -5.45 -2.51
C TYR A 21 -0.80 -4.31 -1.76
N SER A 22 -0.40 -3.28 -2.51
CA SER A 22 0.34 -2.12 -2.02
C SER A 22 -0.57 -0.90 -1.88
N TYR A 23 -0.57 -0.27 -0.70
CA TYR A 23 -1.20 1.05 -0.49
C TYR A 23 -0.15 2.16 -0.51
N TRP A 24 -0.57 3.39 -0.85
CA TRP A 24 0.20 4.65 -0.75
C TRP A 24 1.42 4.78 -1.68
N THR A 25 2.01 3.67 -2.15
CA THR A 25 3.10 3.63 -3.15
C THR A 25 4.20 4.68 -2.86
N LEU A 26 4.56 4.84 -1.59
CA LEU A 26 5.40 5.96 -1.11
C LEU A 26 6.80 5.99 -1.74
N ALA A 27 7.39 4.81 -1.93
CA ALA A 27 8.71 4.65 -2.51
C ALA A 27 8.78 3.33 -3.27
N TYR A 28 9.34 3.34 -4.47
CA TYR A 28 9.57 2.17 -5.28
C TYR A 28 10.76 2.36 -6.21
N ALA A 29 11.36 1.25 -6.64
CA ALA A 29 12.32 1.22 -7.72
C ALA A 29 11.70 0.47 -8.90
N LEU A 30 11.89 1.00 -10.11
CA LEU A 30 11.29 0.45 -11.32
C LEU A 30 12.39 0.14 -12.34
N SER A 31 12.43 -1.11 -12.80
CA SER A 31 13.30 -1.48 -13.91
C SER A 31 12.75 -0.95 -15.24
N LEU A 32 13.61 -0.74 -16.23
CA LEU A 32 13.20 -0.36 -17.59
C LEU A 32 12.16 -1.34 -18.17
N ASN A 33 12.36 -2.65 -17.95
CA ASN A 33 11.40 -3.67 -18.40
C ASN A 33 10.04 -3.53 -17.70
N GLY A 34 10.04 -3.27 -16.39
CA GLY A 34 8.83 -2.99 -15.63
C GLY A 34 8.10 -1.75 -16.16
N ALA A 35 8.82 -0.66 -16.42
CA ALA A 35 8.26 0.56 -17.01
C ALA A 35 7.61 0.29 -18.38
N ASN A 36 8.28 -0.47 -19.25
CA ASN A 36 7.72 -0.82 -20.56
C ASN A 36 6.43 -1.65 -20.45
N LYS A 37 6.36 -2.58 -19.49
CA LYS A 37 5.13 -3.34 -19.22
C LYS A 37 3.98 -2.45 -18.78
N LEU A 38 4.23 -1.52 -17.85
CA LEU A 38 3.24 -0.55 -17.38
C LEU A 38 2.72 0.33 -18.52
N LEU A 39 3.60 0.82 -19.40
CA LEU A 39 3.21 1.64 -20.55
C LEU A 39 2.44 0.85 -21.61
N SER A 40 2.78 -0.42 -21.81
CA SER A 40 2.11 -1.32 -22.76
C SER A 40 0.65 -1.57 -22.41
N ALA A 41 0.28 -1.42 -21.13
CA ALA A 41 -1.11 -1.51 -20.66
C ALA A 41 -1.98 -0.29 -21.05
N GLN A 42 -1.40 0.73 -21.70
CA GLN A 42 -2.06 1.96 -22.13
C GLN A 42 -2.84 2.66 -21.00
N PRO A 43 -2.18 3.01 -19.88
CA PRO A 43 -2.85 3.54 -18.69
C PRO A 43 -3.56 4.88 -18.94
N PHE A 44 -3.11 5.66 -19.92
CA PHE A 44 -3.69 6.98 -20.22
C PHE A 44 -5.10 6.94 -20.80
N THR A 45 -5.54 5.80 -21.36
CA THR A 45 -6.91 5.67 -21.88
C THR A 45 -7.92 5.20 -20.83
N ARG A 46 -7.45 4.82 -19.63
CA ARG A 46 -8.22 4.25 -18.52
C ARG A 46 -7.44 4.44 -17.23
N MET A 47 -7.44 5.66 -16.71
CA MET A 47 -6.59 6.02 -15.57
C MET A 47 -7.12 5.41 -14.27
N LEU A 48 -6.21 4.85 -13.48
CA LEU A 48 -6.41 4.47 -12.09
C LEU A 48 -5.37 5.18 -11.22
N PRO A 49 -5.66 5.46 -9.93
CA PRO A 49 -4.65 5.83 -8.96
C PRO A 49 -3.49 4.82 -8.97
N VAL A 50 -2.27 5.29 -8.72
CA VAL A 50 -1.06 4.46 -8.88
C VAL A 50 -1.06 3.23 -7.95
N ASP A 51 -1.58 3.38 -6.74
CA ASP A 51 -1.71 2.32 -5.73
C ASP A 51 -2.84 1.32 -6.04
N GLU A 52 -3.73 1.61 -6.99
CA GLU A 52 -4.69 0.65 -7.56
C GLU A 52 -4.14 0.06 -8.86
N PHE A 53 -3.46 0.86 -9.70
CA PHE A 53 -2.93 0.42 -10.98
C PHE A 53 -1.81 -0.61 -10.82
N LEU A 54 -0.85 -0.39 -9.91
CA LEU A 54 0.27 -1.32 -9.76
C LEU A 54 -0.21 -2.72 -9.32
N PRO A 55 -1.04 -2.88 -8.27
CA PRO A 55 -1.55 -4.21 -7.90
C PRO A 55 -2.39 -4.87 -8.99
N VAL A 56 -3.07 -4.11 -9.85
CA VAL A 56 -3.67 -4.67 -11.06
C VAL A 56 -2.58 -5.29 -11.94
N MET A 57 -1.52 -4.53 -12.25
CA MET A 57 -0.48 -4.97 -13.19
C MET A 57 0.37 -6.14 -12.69
N PHE A 58 0.54 -6.32 -11.37
CA PHE A 58 1.17 -7.51 -10.78
C PHE A 58 0.17 -8.58 -10.30
N ASN A 59 -1.10 -8.47 -10.74
CA ASN A 59 -2.14 -9.48 -10.56
C ASN A 59 -2.49 -9.82 -9.10
N LYS A 60 -2.50 -8.81 -8.22
CA LYS A 60 -2.85 -8.94 -6.78
C LYS A 60 -3.97 -7.97 -6.35
N HIS A 61 -4.67 -7.35 -7.29
CA HIS A 61 -5.79 -6.44 -6.99
C HIS A 61 -7.05 -7.22 -6.57
N PRO A 62 -7.79 -6.84 -5.52
CA PRO A 62 -9.00 -7.54 -5.10
C PRO A 62 -10.22 -7.21 -5.98
N ASN A 63 -10.25 -6.04 -6.60
CA ASN A 63 -11.36 -5.62 -7.48
C ASN A 63 -11.20 -6.19 -8.90
N THR A 64 -11.99 -7.21 -9.23
CA THR A 64 -11.97 -7.87 -10.54
C THR A 64 -12.45 -6.98 -11.70
N ALA A 65 -13.32 -6.00 -11.43
CA ALA A 65 -13.76 -5.05 -12.45
C ALA A 65 -12.58 -4.23 -12.95
N TYR A 66 -11.72 -3.75 -12.04
CA TYR A 66 -10.50 -3.01 -12.41
C TYR A 66 -9.55 -3.91 -13.21
N MET A 67 -9.31 -5.13 -12.72
CA MET A 67 -8.41 -6.08 -13.39
C MET A 67 -8.85 -6.40 -14.82
N SER A 68 -10.15 -6.48 -15.09
CA SER A 68 -10.70 -6.80 -16.41
C SER A 68 -10.30 -5.83 -17.52
N HIS A 69 -9.88 -4.61 -17.15
CA HIS A 69 -9.48 -3.59 -18.10
C HIS A 69 -8.00 -3.64 -18.47
N PHE A 70 -7.17 -4.43 -17.80
CA PHE A 70 -5.72 -4.43 -18.02
C PHE A 70 -5.17 -5.84 -18.21
N GLU A 71 -4.53 -6.05 -19.36
CA GLU A 71 -3.78 -7.24 -19.73
C GLU A 71 -2.59 -6.84 -20.62
N PRO A 72 -1.46 -7.58 -20.59
CA PRO A 72 -1.16 -8.69 -19.68
C PRO A 72 -0.75 -8.18 -18.28
N ARG A 73 -1.25 -8.84 -17.23
CA ARG A 73 -0.87 -8.56 -15.82
C ARG A 73 0.36 -9.35 -15.37
N ASP A 74 1.48 -9.18 -16.06
CA ASP A 74 2.70 -9.97 -15.87
C ASP A 74 3.85 -9.20 -15.20
N LEU A 75 3.54 -8.08 -14.53
CA LEU A 75 4.53 -7.31 -13.79
C LEU A 75 4.98 -8.12 -12.56
N ARG A 76 6.29 -8.26 -12.38
CA ARG A 76 6.85 -8.84 -11.15
C ARG A 76 7.06 -7.72 -10.15
N ALA A 77 6.47 -7.86 -8.97
CA ALA A 77 6.58 -6.90 -7.88
C ALA A 77 7.11 -7.59 -6.62
N PHE A 78 7.94 -6.86 -5.89
CA PHE A 78 8.56 -7.33 -4.65
C PHE A 78 8.41 -6.28 -3.57
N SER A 79 8.31 -6.75 -2.33
CA SER A 79 8.28 -5.95 -1.12
C SER A 79 9.42 -6.37 -0.20
N VAL A 80 9.63 -5.60 0.87
CA VAL A 80 10.60 -5.89 1.91
C VAL A 80 9.89 -6.39 3.16
N GLU A 81 10.51 -7.36 3.83
CA GLU A 81 10.04 -7.88 5.12
C GLU A 81 11.19 -7.86 6.15
N PRO A 82 11.04 -7.14 7.28
CA PRO A 82 9.88 -6.32 7.69
C PRO A 82 9.76 -5.02 6.87
N LEU A 83 8.57 -4.41 6.90
CA LEU A 83 8.32 -3.11 6.28
C LEU A 83 9.24 -2.02 6.86
N LEU A 84 9.80 -1.19 6.00
CA LEU A 84 10.68 -0.09 6.39
C LEU A 84 9.90 1.14 6.90
N VAL A 85 8.69 1.35 6.39
CA VAL A 85 7.82 2.48 6.73
C VAL A 85 6.42 1.94 6.98
N TYR A 86 5.78 2.48 8.02
CA TYR A 86 4.39 2.18 8.37
C TYR A 86 3.71 3.45 8.88
N PRO A 87 2.38 3.56 8.73
CA PRO A 87 1.63 4.69 9.27
C PRO A 87 1.72 4.78 10.78
N THR A 88 1.62 6.00 11.30
CA THR A 88 1.40 6.23 12.74
C THR A 88 -0.01 5.83 13.17
N HIS A 89 -1.00 6.03 12.29
CA HIS A 89 -2.40 5.65 12.48
C HIS A 89 -2.97 5.11 11.16
N TYR A 90 -3.72 4.02 11.22
CA TYR A 90 -4.49 3.47 10.11
C TYR A 90 -5.92 4.04 10.06
N THR A 91 -6.58 3.92 8.91
CA THR A 91 -7.95 4.39 8.69
C THR A 91 -8.89 3.76 9.75
N GLY A 92 -9.69 4.61 10.40
CA GLY A 92 -10.63 4.23 11.46
C GLY A 92 -10.03 4.18 12.87
N GLU A 93 -8.73 4.41 13.03
CA GLU A 93 -8.11 4.48 14.35
C GLU A 93 -8.32 5.85 15.01
N PRO A 94 -8.42 5.92 16.36
CA PRO A 94 -8.46 7.21 17.04
C PRO A 94 -7.23 8.05 16.70
N GLY A 95 -7.44 9.29 16.26
CA GLY A 95 -6.36 10.19 15.84
C GLY A 95 -5.91 10.03 14.38
N TYR A 96 -6.52 9.11 13.62
CA TYR A 96 -6.33 9.06 12.16
C TYR A 96 -6.82 10.35 11.51
N PHE A 97 -6.00 10.89 10.60
CA PHE A 97 -6.31 12.07 9.81
C PHE A 97 -5.92 11.83 8.36
N SER A 98 -6.81 12.20 7.44
CA SER A 98 -6.58 12.14 5.99
C SER A 98 -7.18 13.37 5.32
N ASP A 99 -6.40 13.99 4.45
CA ASP A 99 -6.79 15.11 3.60
C ASP A 99 -7.50 14.64 2.32
N THR A 100 -7.42 13.35 1.97
CA THR A 100 -7.98 12.79 0.74
C THR A 100 -9.26 11.99 0.94
N GLU A 101 -9.43 11.30 2.08
CA GLU A 101 -10.62 10.46 2.33
C GLU A 101 -11.91 11.29 2.56
N THR A 102 -11.79 12.58 2.88
CA THR A 102 -12.94 13.48 3.15
C THR A 102 -13.04 14.65 2.17
N SER A 103 -12.24 14.63 1.09
CA SER A 103 -12.23 15.68 0.07
C SER A 103 -13.44 15.62 -0.84
N THR A 104 -14.11 16.75 -1.08
CA THR A 104 -15.25 16.85 -2.01
C THR A 104 -14.83 16.59 -3.45
N ILE A 105 -15.79 16.24 -4.31
CA ILE A 105 -15.52 16.15 -5.74
C ILE A 105 -15.19 17.56 -6.25
N TRP A 106 -14.12 17.69 -7.04
CA TRP A 106 -13.56 18.97 -7.48
C TRP A 106 -14.56 19.91 -8.17
N ASP A 107 -15.63 19.36 -8.76
CA ASP A 107 -16.70 20.13 -9.44
C ASP A 107 -18.04 20.11 -8.70
N ASP A 108 -18.16 19.45 -7.55
CA ASP A 108 -19.39 19.36 -6.77
C ASP A 108 -19.12 19.24 -5.25
N GLU A 109 -18.97 20.40 -4.61
CA GLU A 109 -18.81 20.51 -3.15
C GLU A 109 -20.08 20.12 -2.36
N ALA A 110 -21.24 19.99 -3.02
CA ALA A 110 -22.49 19.62 -2.36
C ALA A 110 -22.61 18.10 -2.12
N VAL A 111 -21.77 17.30 -2.80
CA VAL A 111 -21.72 15.85 -2.63
C VAL A 111 -20.73 15.50 -1.53
N SER A 112 -21.26 15.02 -0.40
CA SER A 112 -20.42 14.45 0.66
C SER A 112 -19.73 13.19 0.17
N THR A 113 -18.41 13.14 0.34
CA THR A 113 -17.53 12.05 -0.10
C THR A 113 -17.02 11.17 1.04
N ASP A 114 -17.75 11.10 2.16
CA ASP A 114 -17.47 10.20 3.30
C ASP A 114 -17.69 8.69 2.95
N TRP A 115 -17.43 8.30 1.71
CA TRP A 115 -17.58 6.96 1.16
C TRP A 115 -16.76 5.93 1.96
N ASP A 116 -15.58 6.33 2.47
CA ASP A 116 -14.68 5.43 3.20
C ASP A 116 -15.19 5.07 4.61
N ARG A 117 -16.01 5.91 5.26
CA ARG A 117 -16.61 5.54 6.57
C ARG A 117 -17.62 4.40 6.47
N SER A 118 -18.17 4.16 5.28
CA SER A 118 -19.13 3.08 5.04
C SER A 118 -18.46 1.75 4.66
N HIS A 119 -17.20 1.77 4.22
CA HIS A 119 -16.45 0.58 3.81
C HIS A 119 -15.74 -0.08 4.99
N ALA A 120 -16.51 -0.78 5.82
CA ALA A 120 -16.01 -1.60 6.93
C ALA A 120 -14.90 -2.61 6.54
N GLN A 121 -14.81 -2.98 5.26
CA GLN A 121 -13.77 -3.87 4.74
C GLN A 121 -12.37 -3.26 4.77
N LYS A 122 -12.20 -1.98 4.38
CA LYS A 122 -10.89 -1.28 4.44
C LYS A 122 -10.43 -1.18 5.89
N THR A 123 -11.32 -0.76 6.79
CA THR A 123 -11.06 -0.65 8.23
C THR A 123 -10.74 -1.99 8.88
N ALA A 124 -11.47 -3.07 8.54
CA ALA A 124 -11.24 -4.39 9.11
C ALA A 124 -9.92 -5.04 8.64
N GLN A 125 -9.52 -4.78 7.38
CA GLN A 125 -8.27 -5.30 6.83
C GLN A 125 -7.05 -4.58 7.42
N GLN A 126 -7.18 -3.27 7.71
CA GLN A 126 -6.14 -2.49 8.39
C GLN A 126 -6.05 -2.77 9.90
N GLY A 127 -7.17 -2.93 10.60
CA GLY A 127 -7.17 -3.22 12.05
C GLY A 127 -6.52 -4.58 12.43
N ARG A 128 -6.52 -5.55 11.51
CA ARG A 128 -5.80 -6.84 11.67
C ARG A 128 -4.28 -6.73 11.53
N ILE A 129 -3.76 -5.60 11.05
CA ILE A 129 -2.32 -5.35 10.91
C ILE A 129 -1.69 -5.10 12.29
N ARG A 130 -2.41 -4.43 13.21
CA ARG A 130 -1.93 -4.10 14.57
C ARG A 130 -1.43 -5.29 15.40
N PRO A 131 -2.11 -6.45 15.48
CA PRO A 131 -1.60 -7.59 16.25
C PRO A 131 -0.42 -8.32 15.59
N ILE A 132 -0.23 -8.22 14.27
CA ILE A 132 0.82 -8.95 13.53
C ILE A 132 2.08 -8.08 13.37
N ALA A 133 1.94 -6.77 13.24
CA ALA A 133 3.02 -5.79 13.21
C ALA A 133 3.62 -5.48 14.60
N GLN A 134 3.57 -6.42 15.55
CA GLN A 134 4.38 -6.34 16.77
C GLN A 134 5.79 -6.87 16.45
N ASN A 135 6.67 -5.97 16.03
CA ASN A 135 8.08 -6.31 15.82
C ASN A 135 8.74 -6.64 17.17
N SER A 136 8.89 -7.94 17.49
CA SER A 136 9.90 -8.38 18.45
C SER A 136 11.27 -8.32 17.77
N VAL A 137 12.02 -7.25 18.04
CA VAL A 137 13.44 -7.15 17.64
C VAL A 137 14.21 -8.16 18.49
N THR A 138 14.30 -9.41 18.03
CA THR A 138 15.22 -10.42 18.60
C THR A 138 16.37 -10.64 17.62
N GLY A 139 17.36 -9.76 17.69
CA GLY A 139 18.58 -9.84 16.91
C GLY A 139 19.34 -8.52 16.98
N GLU A 140 20.60 -8.58 17.41
CA GLU A 140 21.50 -7.46 17.68
C GLU A 140 21.54 -6.42 16.55
N THR A 141 20.63 -5.46 16.61
CA THR A 141 20.63 -4.28 15.75
C THR A 141 20.69 -3.09 16.70
N PRO A 142 21.61 -2.12 16.52
CA PRO A 142 21.69 -0.97 17.41
C PRO A 142 20.32 -0.29 17.45
N PRO A 143 19.85 0.15 18.62
CA PRO A 143 18.56 0.82 18.71
C PRO A 143 18.55 2.02 17.73
N PRO A 144 17.43 2.28 17.04
CA PRO A 144 17.28 3.51 16.28
C PRO A 144 17.58 4.67 17.23
N ALA A 145 18.41 5.61 16.77
CA ALA A 145 18.91 6.73 17.57
C ALA A 145 17.79 7.25 18.48
N ALA A 146 18.04 7.13 19.79
CA ALA A 146 17.08 7.49 20.82
C ALA A 146 16.47 8.85 20.49
N ARG A 147 15.14 8.92 20.59
CA ARG A 147 14.32 10.13 20.51
C ARG A 147 15.12 11.35 20.96
N ALA A 148 15.61 12.12 20.00
CA ALA A 148 16.04 13.48 20.27
C ALA A 148 14.76 14.25 20.58
N SER A 149 14.46 14.37 21.86
CA SER A 149 13.55 15.36 22.41
C SER A 149 13.95 16.75 21.90
N ARG A 150 13.07 17.39 21.13
CA ARG A 150 13.01 18.84 20.82
C ARG A 150 11.95 19.04 19.73
N ASP A 151 11.04 20.00 19.76
CA ASP A 151 10.61 21.01 20.72
C ASP A 151 9.16 21.31 20.29
N GLU A 152 8.28 21.63 21.25
CA GLU A 152 6.98 22.21 20.96
C GLU A 152 7.16 23.55 20.24
N LEU A 153 6.41 23.76 19.15
CA LEU A 153 5.87 25.06 18.71
C LEU A 153 4.62 24.81 17.86
#